data_AF-A0A7K1F1L6-F1
#
_entry.id   AF-A0A7K1F1L6-F1
#
_cell.length_a   1.000
_cell.length_b   1.000
_cell.length_c   1.000
_cell.angle_alpha   90.00
_cell.angle_beta   90.00
_cell.angle_gamma   90.00
#
_symmetry.space_group_name_H-M   'P 1'
#
loop_
_entity.id
_entity.type
_entity.pdbx_description
1 polymer ?
#
loop_
_entity_poly.entity_id
_entity_poly.type
_entity_poly.pdbx_seq_one_letter_code
_entity_poly.pdbx_strand_id
1 'polypeptide(L)' 'QAPCLQWALESGQDAGVWGGLSEDERRALKRRAARNRARTA' A
#
# COMPACT_ATOMS: atom_id res chain seq x y z
N GLN A 1 11.21 -11.50 4.21
CA GLN A 1 9.91 -10.93 4.59
C GLN A 1 8.84 -11.67 3.79
N ALA A 2 7.74 -12.03 4.43
CA ALA A 2 6.86 -13.13 4.04
C ALA A 2 6.50 -13.15 2.54
N PRO A 3 6.56 -14.32 1.87
CA PRO A 3 6.32 -14.47 0.43
C PRO A 3 4.96 -13.92 -0.04
N CYS A 4 4.01 -13.73 0.87
CA CYS A 4 2.75 -13.06 0.59
C CYS A 4 2.96 -11.60 0.14
N LEU A 5 3.86 -10.83 0.76
CA LEU A 5 4.04 -9.42 0.45
C LEU A 5 4.54 -9.18 -0.98
N GLN A 6 5.45 -10.02 -1.47
CA GLN A 6 5.97 -9.89 -2.83
C GLN A 6 4.89 -10.27 -3.86
N TRP A 7 4.19 -11.37 -3.63
CA TRP A 7 3.10 -11.82 -4.51
C TRP A 7 1.95 -10.79 -4.56
N ALA A 8 1.67 -10.09 -3.45
CA ALA A 8 0.70 -9.00 -3.38
C ALA A 8 0.99 -7.89 -4.38
N LEU A 9 2.24 -7.44 -4.38
CA LEU A 9 2.73 -6.32 -5.17
C LEU A 9 2.76 -6.70 -6.66
N GLU A 10 3.13 -7.94 -6.96
CA GLU A 10 3.15 -8.49 -8.32
C GLU A 10 1.74 -8.75 -8.87
N SER A 11 0.80 -9.17 -8.02
CA SER A 11 -0.55 -9.59 -8.45
C SER A 11 -1.59 -8.46 -8.54
N GLY A 12 -1.24 -7.24 -8.13
CA GLY A 12 -2.15 -6.09 -8.17
C GLY A 12 -3.42 -6.25 -7.32
N GLN A 13 -3.37 -7.12 -6.31
CA GLN A 13 -4.51 -7.40 -5.42
C GLN A 13 -4.65 -6.28 -4.39
N ASP A 14 -5.55 -5.33 -4.65
CA ASP A 14 -5.84 -4.21 -3.75
C ASP A 14 -6.54 -4.65 -2.44
N ALA A 15 -7.27 -5.78 -2.48
CA ALA A 15 -8.03 -6.33 -1.35
C ALA A 15 -7.24 -7.44 -0.61
N GLY A 16 -7.18 -7.37 0.72
CA GLY A 16 -6.50 -8.36 1.60
C GLY A 16 -5.68 -7.71 2.72
N VAL A 17 -5.36 -8.42 3.81
CA VAL A 17 -4.50 -7.89 4.90
C VAL A 17 -3.04 -8.16 4.57
N TRP A 18 -2.38 -7.19 3.94
CA TRP A 18 -0.96 -7.26 3.60
C TRP A 18 -0.15 -6.52 4.66
N GLY A 19 0.73 -7.24 5.37
CA GLY A 19 1.64 -6.63 6.35
C GLY A 19 0.98 -6.08 7.62
N GLY A 20 -0.20 -6.60 8.00
CA GLY A 20 -0.92 -6.17 9.21
C GLY A 20 -1.74 -4.89 9.05
N LEU A 21 -1.90 -4.39 7.82
CA LEU A 21 -2.71 -3.21 7.52
C LEU A 21 -3.96 -3.61 6.74
N SER A 22 -5.11 -3.07 7.13
CA SER A 22 -6.36 -3.12 6.39
C SER A 22 -6.25 -2.38 5.03
N GLU A 23 -7.19 -2.63 4.13
CA GLU A 23 -7.25 -1.92 2.84
C GLU A 23 -7.31 -0.39 3.03
N ASP A 24 -8.11 0.07 3.99
CA ASP A 24 -8.27 1.50 4.28
C ASP A 24 -6.98 2.13 4.80
N GLU A 25 -6.23 1.42 5.65
CA GLU A 25 -4.93 1.88 6.14
C GLU A 25 -3.92 2.00 5.00
N ARG A 26 -3.88 1.04 4.06
CA ARG A 26 -3.03 1.15 2.86
C ARG A 26 -3.45 2.28 1.95
N ARG A 27 -4.76 2.45 1.71
CA ARG A 27 -5.28 3.55 0.88
C ARG A 27 -4.95 4.91 1.51
N ALA A 28 -5.02 5.02 2.84
CA ALA A 28 -4.61 6.23 3.56
C ALA A 28 -3.10 6.52 3.42
N LEU A 29 -2.24 5.51 3.52
CA LEU A 29 -0.80 5.64 3.33
C LEU A 29 -0.46 6.10 1.89
N LYS A 30 -1.06 5.47 0.88
CA LYS A 30 -0.88 5.86 -0.53
C LYS A 30 -1.29 7.31 -0.78
N ARG A 31 -2.45 7.73 -0.24
CA ARG A 31 -2.90 9.14 -0.32
C ARG A 31 -1.94 10.11 0.36
N ARG A 32 -1.40 9.76 1.54
CA ARG A 32 -0.42 10.60 2.25
C ARG A 32 0.86 10.77 1.46
N ALA A 33 1.38 9.68 0.89
CA ALA A 33 2.59 9.70 0.05
C ALA A 33 2.39 10.58 -1.20
N ALA A 34 1.24 10.47 -1.87
CA ALA A 34 0.90 11.28 -3.03
C ALA A 34 0.83 12.79 -2.68
N ARG A 35 0.18 13.15 -1.57
CA ARG A 35 0.16 14.55 -1.08
C ARG A 35 1.55 15.07 -0.77
N ASN A 36 2.42 14.26 -0.19
CA ASN A 36 3.78 14.68 0.14
C ASN A 36 4.58 14.96 -1.14
N ARG A 37 4.47 14.09 -2.16
CA ARG A 37 5.10 14.31 -3.48
C ARG A 37 4.61 15.58 -4.17
N ALA A 38 3.31 15.86 -4.11
CA ALA A 38 2.72 17.08 -4.68
C ALA A 38 3.16 18.35 -3.94
N ARG A 39 3.56 18.26 -2.68
CA ARG A 39 4.11 19.40 -1.91
C ARG A 39 5.59 19.66 -2.20
N THR A 40 6.31 18.64 -2.64
CA THR A 40 7.76 18.71 -2.92
C THR A 40 8.07 18.99 -4.40
N ALA A 41 7.05 19.04 -5.26
CA ALA A 41 7.14 19.43 -6.66
C ALA A 41 6.67 20.88 -6.82
#